data_AF-A0A0P9DCT6-F1
#
_entry.id   AF-A0A0P9DCT6-F1
#
_cell.length_a   1.000
_cell.length_b   1.000
_cell.length_c   1.000
_cell.angle_alpha   90.00
_cell.angle_beta   90.00
_cell.angle_gamma   90.00
#
_symmetry.space_group_name_H-M   'P 1'
#
loop_
_entity.id
_entity.type
_entity.pdbx_description
1 polymer ?
#
loop_
_entity_poly.entity_id
_entity_poly.type
_entity_poly.pdbx_seq_one_letter_code
_entity_poly.pdbx_strand_id
1 'polypeptide(L)'
;ITVAYRVAEEQQEAFFQAMAAVEIIRRRDGATRWGLFRDAADLERVLETFVVASWDEHMRQHERATVADRAEEERALDLTVPDSTTEVSHFIAARAILRHSAPAEAGNPSRSGQESVLHGRAEK
;
A
#
# COMPACT_ATOMS: atom_id res chain seq x y z
N ILE A 1 3.12 -1.10 -3.68
CA ILE A 1 4.46 -1.66 -4.00
C ILE A 1 4.25 -3.11 -4.32
N THR A 2 4.99 -3.63 -5.30
CA THR A 2 5.04 -5.06 -5.58
C THR A 2 6.47 -5.54 -5.58
N VAL A 3 6.68 -6.77 -5.11
CA VAL A 3 7.97 -7.44 -5.14
C VAL A 3 7.75 -8.83 -5.74
N ALA A 4 8.43 -9.13 -6.84
CA ALA A 4 8.33 -10.44 -7.49
C ALA A 4 9.58 -11.27 -7.20
N TYR A 5 9.34 -12.51 -6.77
CA TYR A 5 10.35 -13.50 -6.42
C TYR A 5 10.26 -14.70 -7.36
N ARG A 6 11.40 -15.35 -7.61
CA ARG A 6 11.47 -16.68 -8.22
C ARG A 6 11.67 -17.70 -7.12
N VAL A 7 10.73 -18.62 -6.95
CA VAL A 7 10.72 -19.63 -5.89
C VAL A 7 10.34 -20.97 -6.50
N ALA A 8 11.27 -21.92 -6.51
CA ALA A 8 11.03 -23.29 -6.98
C ALA A 8 9.84 -23.90 -6.21
N GLU A 9 9.01 -24.70 -6.89
CA GLU A 9 7.76 -25.19 -6.32
C GLU A 9 7.96 -25.95 -5.01
N GLU A 10 9.07 -26.68 -4.87
CA GLU A 10 9.42 -27.45 -3.68
C GLU A 10 9.74 -26.56 -2.47
N GLN A 11 10.16 -25.31 -2.71
CA GLN A 11 10.54 -24.35 -1.68
C GLN A 11 9.37 -23.42 -1.28
N GLN A 12 8.26 -23.47 -2.00
CA GLN A 12 7.17 -22.50 -1.81
C GLN A 12 6.52 -22.57 -0.45
N GLU A 13 6.33 -23.76 0.11
CA GLU A 13 5.74 -23.89 1.44
C GLU A 13 6.62 -23.20 2.50
N ALA A 14 7.93 -23.48 2.49
CA ALA A 14 8.88 -22.84 3.38
C ALA A 14 8.94 -21.33 3.14
N PHE A 15 8.89 -20.89 1.89
CA PHE A 15 8.88 -19.47 1.53
C PHE A 15 7.62 -18.76 2.05
N PHE A 16 6.44 -19.36 1.91
CA PHE A 16 5.19 -18.77 2.42
C PHE A 16 5.19 -18.67 3.94
N GLN A 17 5.71 -19.68 4.63
CA GLN A 17 5.93 -19.62 6.08
C GLN A 17 6.93 -18.51 6.43
N ALA A 18 7.97 -18.32 5.61
CA ALA A 18 8.93 -17.25 5.82
C ALA A 18 8.32 -15.85 5.70
N MET A 19 7.52 -15.66 4.66
CA MET A 19 6.84 -14.41 4.36
C MET A 19 5.80 -14.00 5.42
N ALA A 20 5.36 -14.91 6.30
CA ALA A 20 4.51 -14.54 7.44
C ALA A 20 5.21 -13.57 8.41
N ALA A 21 6.52 -13.74 8.63
CA ALA A 21 7.31 -12.78 9.42
C ALA A 21 7.47 -11.44 8.68
N VAL A 22 7.69 -11.50 7.36
CA VAL A 22 7.77 -10.32 6.49
C VAL A 22 6.45 -9.54 6.50
N GLU A 23 5.29 -10.22 6.47
CA GLU A 23 3.98 -9.56 6.59
C GLU A 23 3.88 -8.73 7.88
N ILE A 24 4.32 -9.28 9.01
CA ILE A 24 4.31 -8.58 10.31
C ILE A 24 5.17 -7.32 10.22
N ILE A 25 6.38 -7.43 9.65
CA ILE A 25 7.29 -6.31 9.44
C ILE A 25 6.63 -5.24 8.57
N ARG A 26 6.10 -5.62 7.40
CA ARG A 26 5.40 -4.69 6.48
C ARG A 26 4.25 -3.97 7.17
N ARG A 27 3.44 -4.68 7.95
CA ARG A 27 2.29 -4.09 8.67
C ARG A 27 2.73 -3.16 9.79
N ARG A 28 3.70 -3.58 10.61
CA ARG A 28 4.30 -2.74 11.67
C ARG A 28 4.88 -1.47 11.09
N ASP A 29 5.49 -1.58 9.92
CA ASP A 29 6.11 -0.47 9.23
C ASP A 29 5.05 0.47 8.63
N GLY A 30 3.81 0.04 8.43
CA GLY A 30 2.69 0.90 8.05
C GLY A 30 1.94 0.44 6.80
N ALA A 31 2.16 -0.79 6.34
CA ALA A 31 1.34 -1.40 5.31
C ALA A 31 -0.10 -1.59 5.81
N THR A 32 -1.01 -0.84 5.19
CA THR A 32 -2.47 -0.94 5.42
C THR A 32 -3.07 -2.18 4.77
N ARG A 33 -2.42 -2.68 3.71
CA ARG A 33 -2.77 -3.92 3.02
C ARG A 33 -1.48 -4.65 2.67
N TRP A 34 -1.53 -5.97 2.78
CA TRP A 34 -0.48 -6.87 2.37
C TRP A 34 -1.14 -8.12 1.76
N GLY A 35 -0.48 -8.71 0.78
CA GLY A 35 -0.90 -9.99 0.19
C GLY A 35 0.24 -10.64 -0.57
N LEU A 36 0.24 -11.97 -0.56
CA LEU A 36 1.18 -12.82 -1.27
C LEU A 36 0.42 -13.72 -2.22
N PHE A 37 0.87 -13.76 -3.47
CA PHE A 37 0.17 -14.46 -4.55
C PHE A 37 1.16 -15.31 -5.33
N ARG A 38 0.75 -16.51 -5.74
CA ARG A 38 1.47 -17.28 -6.75
C ARG A 38 0.87 -16.97 -8.11
N ASP A 39 1.72 -16.76 -9.11
CA ASP A 39 1.25 -16.59 -10.49
C ASP A 39 0.69 -17.92 -11.01
N ALA A 40 -0.49 -17.87 -11.63
CA ALA A 40 -1.16 -19.07 -12.15
C ALA A 40 -0.60 -19.52 -13.52
N ALA A 41 0.08 -18.61 -14.24
CA ALA A 41 0.71 -18.91 -15.52
C ALA A 41 2.20 -19.29 -15.38
N ASP A 42 2.83 -18.87 -14.29
CA ASP A 42 4.24 -19.12 -13.98
C ASP A 42 4.35 -19.58 -12.52
N LEU A 43 4.30 -20.89 -12.28
CA LEU A 43 4.18 -21.43 -10.93
C LEU A 43 5.38 -21.09 -10.05
N GLU A 44 6.55 -20.81 -10.60
CA GLU A 44 7.74 -20.40 -9.84
C GLU A 44 7.74 -18.92 -9.47
N ARG A 45 6.76 -18.15 -9.93
CA ARG A 45 6.68 -16.71 -9.65
C ARG A 45 5.74 -16.45 -8.49
N VAL A 46 6.28 -15.80 -7.45
CA VAL A 46 5.52 -15.34 -6.29
C VAL A 46 5.56 -13.81 -6.24
N LEU A 47 4.41 -13.19 -6.05
CA LEU A 47 4.22 -11.75 -6.00
C LEU A 47 3.76 -11.33 -4.60
N GLU A 48 4.61 -10.58 -3.91
CA GLU A 48 4.21 -9.80 -2.75
C GLU A 48 3.62 -8.46 -3.21
N THR A 49 2.52 -8.04 -2.60
CA THR A 49 1.94 -6.72 -2.80
C THR A 49 1.63 -6.07 -1.47
N PHE A 50 1.91 -4.78 -1.33
CA PHE A 50 1.51 -4.02 -0.15
C PHE A 50 1.24 -2.55 -0.46
N VAL A 51 0.39 -1.95 0.38
CA VAL A 51 -0.07 -0.55 0.25
C VAL A 51 0.21 0.19 1.54
N VAL A 52 0.94 1.29 1.44
CA VAL A 52 1.27 2.20 2.53
C VAL A 52 0.52 3.53 2.34
N ALA A 53 0.30 4.26 3.44
CA ALA A 53 -0.54 5.45 3.46
C ALA A 53 0.09 6.65 2.71
N SER A 54 1.41 6.77 2.73
CA SER A 54 2.14 7.82 2.02
C SER A 54 3.53 7.37 1.63
N TRP A 55 4.09 8.01 0.60
CA TRP A 55 5.48 7.78 0.18
C TRP A 55 6.48 8.18 1.26
N ASP A 56 6.22 9.27 2.00
CA ASP A 56 7.07 9.66 3.12
C ASP A 56 7.08 8.63 4.26
N GLU A 57 5.94 7.96 4.49
CA GLU A 57 5.93 6.83 5.42
C GLU A 57 6.78 5.68 4.86
N HIS A 58 6.67 5.37 3.57
CA HIS A 58 7.52 4.38 2.93
C HIS A 58 9.02 4.68 3.07
N MET A 59 9.43 5.93 2.90
CA MET A 59 10.83 6.33 3.03
C MET A 59 11.31 6.27 4.49
N ARG A 60 10.50 6.74 5.45
CA ARG A 60 10.80 6.64 6.89
C ARG A 60 10.80 5.19 7.42
N GLN A 61 10.18 4.25 6.69
CA GLN A 61 10.26 2.83 6.99
C GLN A 61 11.67 2.27 6.69
N HIS A 62 12.28 2.68 5.57
CA HIS A 62 13.63 2.24 5.21
C HIS A 62 14.70 2.66 6.23
N GLU A 63 14.48 3.79 6.91
CA GLU A 63 15.39 4.30 7.95
C GLU A 63 15.27 3.56 9.29
N ARG A 64 14.17 2.81 9.53
CA ARG A 64 13.88 2.12 10.79
C ARG A 64 14.06 0.59 10.73
N ALA A 65 14.49 0.05 9.58
CA ALA A 65 14.72 -1.38 9.43
C ALA A 65 15.74 -1.87 10.47
N THR A 66 15.32 -2.79 11.34
CA THR A 66 16.20 -3.37 12.35
C THR A 66 17.01 -4.52 11.74
N VAL A 67 18.11 -4.88 12.39
CA VAL A 67 18.90 -6.07 11.99
C VAL A 67 18.04 -7.34 12.00
N ALA A 68 17.11 -7.45 12.95
CA ALA A 68 16.20 -8.58 13.05
C ALA A 68 15.21 -8.62 11.85
N ASP A 69 14.70 -7.48 11.42
CA ASP A 69 13.82 -7.42 10.25
C ASP A 69 14.55 -7.85 8.99
N ARG A 70 15.81 -7.40 8.84
CA ARG A 70 16.65 -7.77 7.72
C ARG A 70 16.96 -9.27 7.68
N ALA A 71 17.18 -9.89 8.85
CA ALA A 71 17.39 -11.33 8.95
C ALA A 71 16.15 -12.14 8.51
N GLU A 72 14.94 -11.67 8.82
CA GLU A 72 13.71 -12.34 8.37
C GLU A 72 13.48 -12.18 6.87
N GLU A 73 13.82 -11.02 6.30
CA GLU A 73 13.79 -10.82 4.85
C GLU A 73 14.83 -11.69 4.14
N GLU A 74 16.06 -11.75 4.65
CA GLU A 74 17.15 -12.59 4.12
C GLU A 74 16.76 -14.06 4.15
N ARG A 75 16.13 -14.54 5.22
CA ARG A 75 15.62 -15.93 5.31
C ARG A 75 14.58 -16.26 4.22
N ALA A 76 13.75 -15.29 3.82
CA ALA A 76 12.83 -15.48 2.70
C ALA A 76 13.59 -15.48 1.35
N LEU A 77 14.59 -14.60 1.21
CA LEU A 77 15.42 -14.52 0.00
C LEU A 77 16.28 -15.78 -0.21
N ASP A 78 16.77 -16.41 0.86
CA ASP A 78 17.54 -17.66 0.80
C ASP A 78 16.73 -18.84 0.24
N LEU A 79 15.40 -18.74 0.25
CA LEU A 79 14.47 -19.72 -0.31
C LEU A 79 14.12 -19.44 -1.78
N THR A 80 14.62 -18.34 -2.35
CA THR A 80 14.45 -18.02 -3.77
C THR A 80 15.45 -18.78 -4.63
N VAL A 81 15.18 -18.85 -5.94
CA VAL A 81 16.10 -19.46 -6.91
C VAL A 81 17.43 -18.69 -6.86
N PRO A 82 18.58 -19.39 -6.72
CA PRO A 82 19.89 -18.74 -6.69
C PRO A 82 20.10 -17.83 -7.90
N ASP A 83 20.72 -16.67 -7.68
CA ASP A 83 21.00 -15.64 -8.68
C ASP A 83 19.76 -15.06 -9.39
N SER A 84 18.55 -15.38 -8.91
CA SER A 84 17.34 -14.76 -9.44
C SER A 84 17.23 -13.30 -9.01
N THR A 85 16.76 -12.46 -9.93
CA THR A 85 16.55 -11.04 -9.63
C THR A 85 15.18 -10.86 -8.98
N THR A 86 15.16 -10.19 -7.83
CA THR A 86 13.92 -9.72 -7.20
C THR A 86 13.48 -8.41 -7.87
N GLU A 87 12.32 -8.41 -8.51
CA GLU A 87 11.81 -7.22 -9.21
C GLU A 87 10.93 -6.38 -8.27
N VAL A 88 11.37 -5.15 -7.97
CA VAL A 88 10.62 -4.21 -7.14
C VAL A 88 9.97 -3.14 -8.02
N SER A 89 8.66 -2.95 -7.87
CA SER A 89 7.92 -1.89 -8.57
C SER A 89 7.11 -1.02 -7.63
N HIS A 90 7.16 0.29 -7.87
CA HIS A 90 6.45 1.30 -7.10
C HIS A 90 5.31 1.88 -7.93
N PHE A 91 4.09 1.77 -7.40
CA PHE A 91 2.89 2.26 -8.05
C PHE A 91 2.23 3.32 -7.17
N ILE A 92 1.79 4.39 -7.81
CA ILE A 92 0.93 5.41 -7.18
C ILE A 92 -0.49 5.13 -7.64
N ALA A 93 -1.43 5.10 -6.70
CA ALA A 93 -2.84 4.89 -7.04
C ALA A 93 -3.30 5.98 -8.03
N ALA A 94 -3.83 5.58 -9.19
CA ALA A 94 -4.25 6.50 -10.24
C ALA A 94 -5.24 7.56 -9.71
N ARG A 95 -6.15 7.18 -8.80
CA ARG A 95 -7.09 8.10 -8.16
C ARG A 95 -6.40 9.19 -7.33
N ALA A 96 -5.24 8.91 -6.74
CA ALA A 96 -4.46 9.90 -6.00
C ALA A 96 -3.84 10.94 -6.94
N ILE A 97 -3.31 10.50 -8.09
CA ILE A 97 -2.79 11.38 -9.15
C ILE A 97 -3.90 12.31 -9.65
N LEU A 98 -5.05 11.73 -10.04
CA LEU A 98 -6.18 12.51 -10.57
C LEU A 98 -6.72 13.56 -9.58
N ARG A 99 -6.72 13.29 -8.27
CA ARG A 99 -7.10 14.29 -7.26
C ARG A 99 -6.11 15.44 -7.14
N HIS A 100 -4.82 15.17 -7.33
CA HIS A 100 -3.77 16.20 -7.29
C HIS A 100 -3.73 17.01 -8.60
N SER A 101 -4.15 16.43 -9.72
CA SER A 101 -4.19 17.08 -11.03
C SER A 101 -5.49 17.84 -11.31
N ALA A 102 -6.52 17.70 -10.47
CA ALA A 102 -7.75 18.49 -10.59
C ALA A 102 -7.46 19.95 -10.19
N PRO A 103 -7.84 20.95 -11.01
CA PRO A 103 -7.66 22.35 -10.65
C PRO A 103 -8.42 22.66 -9.36
N ALA A 104 -7.83 23.50 -8.51
CA ALA A 104 -8.36 23.94 -7.23
C ALA A 104 -9.56 24.89 -7.39
N GLU A 105 -10.55 24.57 -8.23
CA GLU A 105 -11.81 25.32 -8.30
C GLU A 105 -12.98 24.39 -8.66
N ALA A 106 -13.70 23.98 -7.62
CA ALA A 106 -15.12 23.68 -7.70
C ALA A 106 -15.81 24.22 -6.44
N GLY A 107 -16.04 25.54 -6.48
CA GLY A 107 -17.18 26.24 -5.89
C GLY A 107 -17.58 25.94 -4.44
N ASN A 108 -17.24 26.85 -3.54
CA ASN A 108 -18.11 27.20 -2.43
C ASN A 108 -19.06 28.33 -2.88
N PRO A 109 -20.34 28.07 -3.22
CA PRO A 109 -21.31 29.15 -3.35
C PRO A 109 -21.83 29.53 -1.96
N SER A 110 -21.35 30.68 -1.50
CA SER A 110 -21.86 31.55 -0.45
C SER A 110 -23.24 31.21 0.12
N ARG A 111 -23.29 30.92 1.43
CA ARG A 111 -24.46 31.25 2.28
C ARG A 111 -24.54 32.78 2.41
N SER A 112 -25.23 33.43 1.50
CA SER A 112 -25.66 34.82 1.65
C SER A 112 -27.06 34.99 1.07
N GLY A 113 -28.03 35.29 1.93
CA GLY A 113 -29.34 35.80 1.54
C GLY A 113 -30.50 34.82 1.72
N GLN A 114 -31.05 34.76 2.95
CA GLN A 114 -32.48 34.96 3.13
C GLN A 114 -32.70 35.75 4.42
N GLU A 115 -32.88 37.05 4.24
CA GLU A 115 -33.61 37.92 5.16
C GLU A 115 -34.98 37.28 5.42
N SER A 116 -35.30 37.07 6.71
CA SER A 116 -36.65 36.72 7.14
C SER A 116 -37.24 37.95 7.81
N VAL A 117 -37.87 38.80 7.00
CA VAL A 117 -38.83 39.79 7.48
C VAL A 117 -40.20 39.28 7.06
N LEU A 118 -41.08 39.04 8.04
CA LEU A 118 -42.41 39.64 8.13
C LEU A 118 -43.10 39.14 9.41
N HIS A 119 -43.01 39.98 10.44
CA HIS A 119 -43.99 40.04 11.52
C HIS A 119 -45.27 40.66 10.93
N GLY A 120 -46.40 39.96 11.05
CA GLY A 120 -47.70 40.44 10.59
C GLY A 120 -48.84 39.62 11.16
N ARG A 121 -49.07 39.73 12.47
CA ARG A 121 -50.30 39.27 13.13
C ARG A 121 -51.23 40.48 13.27
N ALA A 122 -52.33 40.49 12.53
CA ALA A 122 -53.43 41.42 12.76
C ALA A 122 -54.62 40.63 13.31
N GLU A 123 -55.06 41.06 14.50
CA GLU A 123 -56.33 40.70 15.10
C GLU A 123 -57.47 41.51 14.46
N LYS A 124 -58.63 40.85 14.36
CA LYS A 124 -60.00 41.36 14.14
C LYS A 124 -60.32 42.13 12.86
#